data_AF-L7JXY2-F1
#
_entry.id   AF-L7JXY2-F1
#
_cell.length_a   1.000
_cell.length_b   1.000
_cell.length_c   1.000
_cell.angle_alpha   90.00
_cell.angle_beta   90.00
_cell.angle_gamma   90.00
#
_symmetry.space_group_name_H-M   'P 1'
#
loop_
_entity.id
_entity.type
_entity.pdbx_description
1 polymer ?
#
loop_
_entity_poly.entity_id
_entity_poly.type
_entity_poly.pdbx_seq_one_letter_code
_entity_poly.pdbx_strand_id
1 'polypeptide(L)'
;MDKMTYDITEEDIARFSTIEHEFSSVKEHFSNYKFALIERESKMLFLESIKDDVQVDYLPIFKESKKRLEETKEVGVALGEEIKALSMKNYELKRSISSIVVEYDALEELKKRFLESGNEFNKAEEINRLEREYNTASETAKGMVAELERLREEGEALEAERERSYVTHLRERVEELRRKRKRWSRVEYDRMLIDAYRWYDMMISVLEMFFGTLGEVVPRKNGFDLNVSVGGTEMVVMIRNGTFVGVGGIENEWASDIVRWCVRLESARLFVLLAKRQLRK
;
A
#
# COMPACT_ATOMS: atom_id res chain seq x y z
N MET A 1 -38.55 3.71 32.03
CA MET A 1 -38.86 2.98 33.28
C MET A 1 -40.35 2.79 33.32
N ASP A 2 -40.79 1.53 33.25
CA ASP A 2 -42.20 1.18 33.32
C ASP A 2 -42.78 1.61 34.67
N LYS A 3 -43.95 2.25 34.62
CA LYS A 3 -44.77 2.49 35.80
C LYS A 3 -45.17 1.14 36.37
N MET A 4 -44.58 0.71 37.48
CA MET A 4 -45.16 -0.35 38.30
C MET A 4 -46.41 0.21 38.97
N THR A 5 -47.54 0.07 38.29
CA THR A 5 -48.85 0.02 38.93
C THR A 5 -48.86 -1.21 39.81
N TYR A 6 -48.94 -1.01 41.13
CA TYR A 6 -49.24 -2.08 42.07
C TYR A 6 -50.72 -2.43 41.90
N ASP A 7 -51.02 -3.20 40.85
CA ASP A 7 -52.33 -3.83 40.70
C ASP A 7 -52.47 -4.85 41.82
N ILE A 8 -53.50 -4.68 42.65
CA ILE A 8 -53.89 -5.63 43.69
C ILE A 8 -54.15 -6.96 42.97
N THR A 9 -53.27 -7.93 43.20
CA THR A 9 -53.35 -9.21 42.51
C THR A 9 -54.43 -10.09 43.13
N GLU A 10 -54.93 -11.07 42.38
CA GLU A 10 -55.88 -12.05 42.94
C GLU A 10 -55.31 -12.80 44.17
N GLU A 11 -53.98 -12.94 44.26
CA GLU A 11 -53.29 -13.47 45.44
C GLU A 11 -53.39 -12.55 46.67
N ASP A 12 -53.34 -11.24 46.46
CA ASP A 12 -53.51 -10.27 47.54
C ASP A 12 -54.95 -10.31 48.08
N ILE A 13 -55.95 -10.39 47.19
CA ILE A 13 -57.36 -10.54 47.55
C ILE A 13 -57.59 -11.85 48.32
N ALA A 14 -56.98 -12.95 47.87
CA ALA A 14 -57.06 -14.24 48.55
C ALA A 14 -56.41 -14.18 49.95
N ARG A 15 -55.27 -13.50 50.11
CA ARG A 15 -54.63 -13.29 51.42
C ARG A 15 -55.49 -12.45 52.37
N PHE A 16 -56.09 -11.35 51.90
CA PHE A 16 -57.00 -10.55 52.72
C PHE A 16 -58.22 -11.35 53.17
N SER A 17 -58.82 -12.13 52.26
CA SER A 17 -59.93 -13.05 52.61
C SER A 17 -59.52 -14.09 53.64
N THR A 18 -58.26 -14.53 53.62
CA THR A 18 -57.74 -15.52 54.58
C THR A 18 -57.52 -14.90 55.95
N ILE A 19 -56.98 -13.66 56.01
CA ILE A 19 -56.76 -12.92 57.26
C ILE A 19 -58.09 -12.57 57.95
N GLU A 20 -59.13 -12.16 57.20
CA GLU A 20 -60.45 -11.89 57.78
C GLU A 20 -61.11 -13.16 58.34
N HIS A 21 -60.91 -14.30 57.67
CA HIS A 21 -61.39 -15.60 58.13
C HIS A 21 -60.61 -16.09 59.37
N GLU A 22 -59.29 -15.87 59.41
CA GLU A 22 -58.46 -16.15 60.59
C GLU A 22 -58.86 -15.29 61.79
N PHE A 23 -59.07 -13.98 61.58
CA PHE A 23 -59.53 -13.07 62.64
C PHE A 23 -60.91 -13.46 63.19
N SER A 24 -61.82 -13.86 62.32
CA SER A 24 -63.16 -14.35 62.70
C SER A 24 -63.07 -15.64 63.53
N SER A 25 -62.22 -16.58 63.12
CA SER A 25 -61.94 -17.83 63.84
C SER A 25 -61.34 -17.56 65.22
N VAL A 26 -60.36 -16.65 65.33
CA VAL A 26 -59.76 -16.26 66.62
C VAL A 26 -60.81 -15.63 67.55
N LYS A 27 -61.67 -14.76 67.03
CA LYS A 27 -62.75 -14.11 67.80
C LYS A 27 -63.76 -15.13 68.32
N GLU A 28 -64.13 -16.10 67.50
CA GLU A 28 -65.04 -17.19 67.88
C GLU A 28 -64.39 -18.12 68.92
N HIS A 29 -63.11 -18.43 68.76
CA HIS A 29 -62.33 -19.23 69.70
C HIS A 29 -62.19 -18.54 71.08
N PHE A 30 -61.99 -17.22 71.10
CA PHE A 30 -61.99 -16.42 72.35
C PHE A 30 -63.38 -16.36 73.00
N SER A 31 -64.45 -16.26 72.21
CA SER A 31 -65.83 -16.30 72.71
C SER A 31 -66.12 -17.67 73.37
N ASN A 32 -65.75 -18.75 72.69
CA ASN A 32 -65.90 -20.11 73.21
C ASN A 32 -65.05 -20.35 74.46
N TYR A 33 -63.81 -19.84 74.49
CA TYR A 33 -62.96 -19.93 75.67
C TYR A 33 -63.53 -19.13 76.84
N LYS A 34 -64.09 -17.94 76.59
CA LYS A 34 -64.79 -17.14 77.60
C LYS A 34 -66.00 -17.89 78.17
N PHE A 35 -66.82 -18.51 77.33
CA PHE A 35 -67.94 -19.34 77.78
C PHE A 35 -67.47 -20.55 78.59
N ALA A 36 -66.45 -21.27 78.12
CA ALA A 36 -65.89 -22.42 78.83
C ALA A 36 -65.27 -22.04 80.18
N LEU A 37 -64.66 -20.85 80.28
CA LEU A 37 -64.06 -20.36 81.52
C LEU A 37 -65.14 -19.96 82.54
N ILE A 38 -66.19 -19.26 82.09
CA ILE A 38 -67.38 -18.95 82.92
C ILE A 38 -68.08 -20.23 83.37
N GLU A 39 -68.26 -21.21 82.48
CA GLU A 39 -68.87 -22.50 82.79
C GLU A 39 -68.01 -23.32 83.79
N ARG A 40 -66.69 -23.30 83.63
CA ARG A 40 -65.76 -23.95 84.56
C ARG A 40 -65.78 -23.28 85.93
N GLU A 41 -65.73 -21.96 86.01
CA GLU A 41 -65.77 -21.22 87.29
C GLU A 41 -67.10 -21.44 88.02
N SER A 42 -68.22 -21.37 87.30
CA SER A 42 -69.55 -21.64 87.88
C SER A 42 -69.70 -23.08 88.38
N LYS A 43 -69.18 -24.07 87.64
CA LYS A 43 -69.16 -25.48 88.09
C LYS A 43 -68.24 -25.72 89.29
N MET A 44 -67.07 -25.07 89.32
CA MET A 44 -66.16 -25.13 90.47
C MET A 44 -66.81 -24.52 91.72
N LEU A 45 -67.43 -23.34 91.59
CA LEU A 45 -68.15 -22.67 92.69
C LEU A 45 -69.33 -23.52 93.21
N PHE A 46 -70.08 -24.16 92.31
CA PHE A 46 -71.13 -25.09 92.70
C PHE A 46 -70.58 -26.29 93.51
N LEU A 47 -69.46 -26.88 93.06
CA LEU A 47 -68.82 -27.99 93.76
C LEU A 47 -68.19 -27.59 95.10
N GLU A 48 -67.65 -26.38 95.20
CA GLU A 48 -67.14 -25.80 96.46
C GLU A 48 -68.29 -25.54 97.44
N SER A 49 -69.46 -25.08 96.98
CA SER A 49 -70.65 -24.88 97.81
C SER A 49 -71.30 -26.17 98.33
N ILE A 50 -70.94 -27.33 97.77
CA ILE A 50 -71.46 -28.64 98.20
C ILE A 50 -70.53 -29.31 99.22
N LYS A 51 -69.23 -28.98 99.24
CA LYS A 51 -68.24 -29.69 100.07
C LYS A 51 -68.14 -29.19 101.52
N ASP A 52 -68.51 -27.94 101.79
CA ASP A 52 -68.50 -27.38 103.13
C ASP A 52 -69.84 -26.66 103.38
N ASP A 53 -70.56 -27.03 104.45
CA ASP A 53 -71.82 -26.43 104.91
C ASP A 53 -71.58 -25.03 105.50
N VAL A 54 -70.89 -24.19 104.73
CA VAL A 54 -70.52 -22.82 105.04
C VAL A 54 -71.20 -21.97 103.96
N GLN A 55 -72.12 -21.10 104.37
CA GLN A 55 -72.60 -20.03 103.50
C GLN A 55 -71.40 -19.22 103.01
N VAL A 56 -70.96 -19.48 101.78
CA VAL A 56 -69.91 -18.69 101.13
C VAL A 56 -70.50 -17.30 100.93
N ASP A 57 -69.95 -16.32 101.64
CA ASP A 57 -70.28 -14.92 101.41
C ASP A 57 -69.73 -14.53 100.03
N TYR A 58 -70.63 -14.34 99.05
CA TYR A 58 -70.28 -14.03 97.67
C TYR A 58 -69.83 -12.57 97.49
N LEU A 59 -70.10 -11.69 98.48
CA LEU A 59 -69.82 -10.26 98.36
C LEU A 59 -68.32 -9.92 98.16
N PRO A 60 -67.37 -10.55 98.88
CA PRO A 60 -65.94 -10.34 98.70
C PRO A 60 -65.44 -10.78 97.32
N ILE A 61 -65.93 -11.92 96.82
CA ILE A 61 -65.54 -12.47 95.50
C ILE A 61 -66.05 -11.57 94.38
N PHE A 62 -67.30 -11.09 94.46
CA PHE A 62 -67.83 -10.13 93.48
C PHE A 62 -67.07 -8.81 93.51
N LYS A 63 -66.66 -8.32 94.69
CA LYS A 63 -65.83 -7.12 94.82
C LYS A 63 -64.46 -7.32 94.18
N GLU A 64 -63.81 -8.47 94.39
CA GLU A 64 -62.50 -8.76 93.82
C GLU A 64 -62.56 -8.97 92.30
N SER A 65 -63.55 -9.70 91.79
CA SER A 65 -63.76 -9.86 90.34
C SER A 65 -64.09 -8.52 89.66
N LYS A 66 -64.88 -7.65 90.30
CA LYS A 66 -65.13 -6.30 89.78
C LYS A 66 -63.85 -5.46 89.73
N LYS A 67 -63.03 -5.53 90.79
CA LYS A 67 -61.74 -4.83 90.84
C LYS A 67 -60.78 -5.30 89.75
N ARG A 68 -60.64 -6.62 89.55
CA ARG A 68 -59.83 -7.19 88.46
C ARG A 68 -60.36 -6.80 87.09
N LEU A 69 -61.68 -6.70 86.92
CA LEU A 69 -62.29 -6.25 85.67
C LEU A 69 -61.97 -4.78 85.37
N GLU A 70 -62.00 -3.91 86.39
CA GLU A 70 -61.60 -2.51 86.31
C GLU A 70 -60.11 -2.37 85.96
N GLU A 71 -59.23 -3.10 86.65
CA GLU A 71 -57.78 -3.15 86.36
C GLU A 71 -57.50 -3.65 84.93
N THR A 72 -58.17 -4.71 84.48
CA THR A 72 -58.00 -5.24 83.12
C THR A 72 -58.50 -4.25 82.06
N LYS A 73 -59.56 -3.50 82.36
CA LYS A 73 -60.08 -2.45 81.48
C LYS A 73 -59.10 -1.30 81.36
N GLU A 74 -58.50 -0.85 82.47
CA GLU A 74 -57.47 0.20 82.45
C GLU A 74 -56.23 -0.22 81.66
N VAL A 75 -55.75 -1.46 81.86
CA VAL A 75 -54.63 -2.02 81.08
C VAL A 75 -54.99 -2.12 79.59
N GLY A 76 -56.23 -2.52 79.27
CA GLY A 76 -56.72 -2.58 77.89
C GLY A 76 -56.80 -1.20 77.21
N VAL A 77 -57.17 -0.16 77.96
CA VAL A 77 -57.16 1.23 77.47
C VAL A 77 -55.73 1.69 77.20
N ALA A 78 -54.80 1.45 78.13
CA ALA A 78 -53.39 1.82 77.98
C ALA A 78 -52.73 1.12 76.78
N LEU A 79 -52.95 -0.19 76.61
CA LEU A 79 -52.48 -0.94 75.44
C LEU A 79 -53.10 -0.42 74.14
N GLY A 80 -54.37 -0.02 74.16
CA GLY A 80 -55.04 0.59 73.01
C GLY A 80 -54.40 1.91 72.58
N GLU A 81 -54.01 2.75 73.54
CA GLU A 81 -53.26 3.99 73.27
C GLU A 81 -51.85 3.71 72.72
N GLU A 82 -51.15 2.72 73.27
CA GLU A 82 -49.82 2.31 72.81
C GLU A 82 -49.85 1.75 71.37
N ILE A 83 -50.82 0.88 71.06
CA ILE A 83 -51.04 0.36 69.71
C ILE A 83 -51.33 1.50 68.73
N LYS A 84 -52.13 2.49 69.13
CA LYS A 84 -52.42 3.66 68.30
C LYS A 84 -51.17 4.49 68.05
N ALA A 85 -50.35 4.72 69.07
CA ALA A 85 -49.08 5.45 68.94
C ALA A 85 -48.09 4.72 68.01
N LEU A 86 -47.93 3.40 68.18
CA LEU A 86 -47.10 2.57 67.31
C LEU A 86 -47.60 2.56 65.86
N SER A 87 -48.92 2.51 65.66
CA SER A 87 -49.52 2.55 64.32
C SER A 87 -49.27 3.87 63.62
N MET A 88 -49.39 5.00 64.32
CA MET A 88 -49.05 6.33 63.79
C MET A 88 -47.57 6.41 63.41
N LYS A 89 -46.68 5.93 64.28
CA LYS A 89 -45.23 5.92 64.01
C LYS A 89 -44.87 5.04 62.81
N ASN A 90 -45.52 3.89 62.65
CA ASN A 90 -45.32 3.00 61.51
C ASN A 90 -45.77 3.67 60.19
N TYR A 91 -46.91 4.36 60.21
CA TYR A 91 -47.40 5.12 59.07
C TYR A 91 -46.41 6.24 58.66
N GLU A 92 -45.91 7.01 59.62
CA GLU A 92 -44.91 8.06 59.37
C GLU A 92 -43.61 7.48 58.81
N LEU A 93 -43.12 6.37 59.36
CA LEU A 93 -41.93 5.69 58.85
C LEU A 93 -42.12 5.18 57.42
N LYS A 94 -43.28 4.56 57.11
CA LYS A 94 -43.60 4.12 55.75
C LYS A 94 -43.60 5.30 54.78
N ARG A 95 -44.20 6.42 55.16
CA ARG A 95 -44.21 7.63 54.33
C ARG A 95 -42.80 8.17 54.08
N SER A 96 -41.96 8.21 55.10
CA SER A 96 -40.56 8.63 54.97
C SER A 96 -39.77 7.68 54.06
N ILE A 97 -39.95 6.36 54.21
CA ILE A 97 -39.34 5.36 53.32
C ILE A 97 -39.75 5.61 51.87
N SER A 98 -41.05 5.79 51.61
CA SER A 98 -41.54 6.07 50.25
C SER A 98 -40.92 7.35 49.66
N SER A 99 -40.74 8.39 50.46
CA SER A 99 -40.06 9.62 50.02
C SER A 99 -38.60 9.37 49.64
N ILE A 100 -37.87 8.62 50.48
CA ILE A 100 -36.47 8.29 50.24
C ILE A 100 -36.31 7.44 48.98
N VAL A 101 -37.22 6.50 48.72
CA VAL A 101 -37.20 5.67 47.51
C VAL A 101 -37.35 6.55 46.26
N VAL A 102 -38.28 7.52 46.27
CA VAL A 102 -38.45 8.44 45.14
C VAL A 102 -37.19 9.30 44.91
N GLU A 103 -36.56 9.79 45.97
CA GLU A 103 -35.31 10.55 45.86
C GLU A 103 -34.16 9.68 45.33
N TYR A 104 -34.08 8.42 45.77
CA TYR A 104 -33.08 7.47 45.30
C TYR A 104 -33.24 7.17 43.80
N ASP A 105 -34.46 6.92 43.34
CA ASP A 105 -34.74 6.66 41.92
C ASP A 105 -34.35 7.88 41.05
N ALA A 106 -34.62 9.09 41.54
CA ALA A 106 -34.21 10.32 40.85
C ALA A 106 -32.69 10.48 40.77
N LEU A 107 -31.95 10.12 41.83
CA LEU A 107 -30.49 10.11 41.87
C LEU A 107 -29.90 9.04 40.93
N GLU A 108 -30.52 7.87 40.84
CA GLU A 108 -30.12 6.79 39.92
C GLU A 108 -30.26 7.24 38.45
N GLU A 109 -31.37 7.89 38.09
CA GLU A 109 -31.53 8.48 36.76
C GLU A 109 -30.48 9.55 36.46
N LEU A 110 -30.19 10.43 37.43
CA LEU A 110 -29.19 11.49 37.26
C LEU A 110 -27.80 10.90 37.02
N LYS A 111 -27.42 9.87 37.79
CA LYS A 111 -26.16 9.13 37.62
C LYS A 111 -26.06 8.51 36.23
N LYS A 112 -27.15 7.93 35.72
CA LYS A 112 -27.19 7.33 34.39
C LYS A 112 -26.93 8.38 33.29
N ARG A 113 -27.59 9.54 33.36
CA ARG A 113 -27.36 10.64 32.40
C ARG A 113 -25.92 11.16 32.45
N PHE A 114 -25.32 11.21 33.65
CA PHE A 114 -23.92 11.64 33.81
C PHE A 114 -22.95 10.66 33.14
N LEU A 115 -23.19 9.36 33.29
CA LEU A 115 -22.40 8.31 32.62
C LEU A 115 -22.54 8.35 31.09
N GLU A 116 -23.75 8.57 30.58
CA GLU A 116 -24.00 8.73 29.14
C GLU A 116 -23.25 9.93 28.58
N SER A 117 -23.32 11.09 29.25
CA SER A 117 -22.59 12.31 28.84
C SER A 117 -21.07 12.13 28.93
N GLY A 118 -20.55 11.44 29.94
CA GLY A 118 -19.13 11.11 30.04
C GLY A 118 -18.64 10.24 28.88
N ASN A 119 -19.45 9.29 28.42
CA ASN A 119 -19.14 8.46 27.24
C ASN A 119 -19.13 9.28 25.94
N GLU A 120 -20.02 10.26 25.79
CA GLU A 120 -20.01 11.18 24.64
C GLU A 120 -18.76 12.07 24.63
N PHE A 121 -18.35 12.57 25.80
CA PHE A 121 -17.14 13.37 25.94
C PHE A 121 -15.89 12.57 25.56
N ASN A 122 -15.75 11.35 26.07
CA ASN A 122 -14.61 10.47 25.74
C ASN A 122 -14.55 10.15 24.24
N LYS A 123 -15.70 9.92 23.59
CA LYS A 123 -15.77 9.73 22.13
C LYS A 123 -15.31 10.97 21.37
N ALA A 124 -15.72 12.16 21.81
CA ALA A 124 -15.31 13.41 21.19
C ALA A 124 -13.79 13.65 21.32
N GLU A 125 -13.21 13.31 22.48
CA GLU A 125 -11.76 13.40 22.70
C GLU A 125 -10.98 12.42 21.79
N GLU A 126 -11.47 11.19 21.62
CA GLU A 126 -10.88 10.20 20.74
C GLU A 126 -10.96 10.61 19.26
N ILE A 127 -12.09 11.18 18.83
CA ILE A 127 -12.25 11.75 17.48
C ILE A 127 -11.24 12.88 17.24
N ASN A 128 -11.11 13.81 18.19
CA ASN A 128 -10.13 14.90 18.09
C ASN A 128 -8.69 14.38 18.03
N ARG A 129 -8.37 13.30 18.74
CA ARG A 129 -7.05 12.66 18.67
C ARG A 129 -6.79 12.08 17.28
N LEU A 130 -7.75 11.32 16.75
CA LEU A 130 -7.66 10.72 15.42
C LEU A 130 -7.57 11.78 14.32
N GLU A 131 -8.27 12.90 14.46
CA GLU A 131 -8.20 14.01 13.51
C GLU A 131 -6.81 14.67 13.48
N ARG A 132 -6.17 14.83 14.65
CA ARG A 132 -4.76 15.31 14.72
C ARG A 132 -3.80 14.32 14.07
N GLU A 133 -3.95 13.03 14.35
CA GLU A 133 -3.14 11.97 13.73
C GLU A 133 -3.31 11.98 12.21
N TYR A 134 -4.54 12.09 11.72
CA TYR A 134 -4.86 12.20 10.29
C TYR A 134 -4.23 13.43 9.64
N ASN A 135 -4.37 14.61 10.26
CA ASN A 135 -3.82 15.85 9.72
C ASN A 135 -2.29 15.78 9.64
N THR A 136 -1.64 15.25 10.66
CA THR A 136 -0.18 15.05 10.66
C THR A 136 0.24 14.09 9.55
N ALA A 137 -0.45 12.95 9.42
CA ALA A 137 -0.18 12.00 8.34
C ALA A 137 -0.41 12.63 6.95
N SER A 138 -1.46 13.43 6.78
CA SER A 138 -1.77 14.14 5.54
C SER A 138 -0.68 15.14 5.15
N GLU A 139 -0.16 15.92 6.11
CA GLU A 139 0.94 16.85 5.87
C GLU A 139 2.23 16.13 5.50
N THR A 140 2.57 15.04 6.20
CA THR A 140 3.75 14.23 5.84
C THR A 140 3.62 13.63 4.44
N ALA A 141 2.43 13.14 4.06
CA ALA A 141 2.18 12.61 2.73
C ALA A 141 2.32 13.69 1.65
N LYS A 142 1.79 14.90 1.89
CA LYS A 142 1.98 16.04 0.97
C LYS A 142 3.46 16.39 0.81
N GLY A 143 4.23 16.39 1.89
CA GLY A 143 5.67 16.61 1.86
C GLY A 143 6.41 15.54 1.03
N MET A 144 6.05 14.26 1.21
CA MET A 144 6.62 13.16 0.43
C MET A 144 6.28 13.25 -1.06
N VAL A 145 5.06 13.65 -1.41
CA VAL A 145 4.66 13.85 -2.81
C VAL A 145 5.47 14.96 -3.46
N ALA A 146 5.65 16.10 -2.78
CA ALA A 146 6.46 17.20 -3.30
C ALA A 146 7.93 16.78 -3.49
N GLU A 147 8.49 15.97 -2.57
CA GLU A 147 9.85 15.46 -2.72
C GLU A 147 9.97 14.46 -3.89
N LEU A 148 8.96 13.61 -4.11
CA LEU A 148 8.93 12.70 -5.26
C LEU A 148 8.87 13.46 -6.58
N GLU A 149 8.09 14.54 -6.66
CA GLU A 149 8.04 15.41 -7.84
C GLU A 149 9.40 16.07 -8.09
N ARG A 150 10.06 16.58 -7.04
CA ARG A 150 11.41 17.15 -7.13
C ARG A 150 12.43 16.14 -7.64
N LEU A 151 12.46 14.94 -7.07
CA LEU A 151 13.37 13.86 -7.48
C LEU A 151 13.11 13.41 -8.92
N ARG A 152 11.85 13.43 -9.36
CA ARG A 152 11.49 13.12 -10.74
C ARG A 152 12.05 14.17 -11.70
N GLU A 153 11.88 15.45 -11.41
CA GLU A 153 12.45 16.54 -12.20
C GLU A 153 13.98 16.46 -12.28
N GLU A 154 14.64 16.16 -11.17
CA GLU A 154 16.09 15.93 -11.14
C GLU A 154 16.52 14.73 -12.01
N GLY A 155 15.76 13.64 -11.96
CA GLY A 155 15.99 12.46 -12.79
C GLY A 155 15.88 12.75 -14.28
N GLU A 156 14.81 13.45 -14.69
CA GLU A 156 14.59 13.87 -16.09
C GLU A 156 15.71 14.82 -16.57
N ALA A 157 16.18 15.74 -15.71
CA ALA A 157 17.29 16.63 -16.03
C ALA A 157 18.62 15.88 -16.22
N LEU A 158 18.95 14.95 -15.34
CA LEU A 158 20.16 14.12 -15.43
C LEU A 158 20.15 13.21 -16.65
N GLU A 159 18.99 12.64 -16.99
CA GLU A 159 18.84 11.81 -18.19
C GLU A 159 19.07 12.64 -19.47
N ALA A 160 18.45 13.82 -19.54
CA ALA A 160 18.67 14.75 -20.66
C ALA A 160 20.14 15.20 -20.78
N GLU A 161 20.82 15.44 -19.66
CA GLU A 161 22.26 15.78 -19.66
C GLU A 161 23.12 14.61 -20.14
N ARG A 162 22.82 13.39 -19.68
CA ARG A 162 23.50 12.17 -20.12
C ARG A 162 23.34 11.93 -21.61
N GLU A 163 22.15 12.09 -22.16
CA GLU A 163 21.90 11.98 -23.60
C GLU A 163 22.69 13.02 -24.40
N ARG A 164 22.69 14.29 -23.96
CA ARG A 164 23.48 15.36 -24.61
C ARG A 164 24.98 15.05 -24.62
N SER A 165 25.51 14.56 -23.49
CA SER A 165 26.91 14.15 -23.38
C SER A 165 27.21 12.98 -24.32
N TYR A 166 26.35 11.97 -24.36
CA TYR A 166 26.49 10.81 -25.24
C TYR A 166 26.46 11.18 -26.73
N VAL A 167 25.53 12.05 -27.14
CA VAL A 167 25.47 12.56 -28.52
C VAL A 167 26.74 13.33 -28.88
N THR A 168 27.27 14.12 -27.96
CA THR A 168 28.52 14.89 -28.16
C THR A 168 29.70 13.94 -28.36
N HIS A 169 29.86 12.95 -27.49
CA HIS A 169 30.88 11.91 -27.62
C HIS A 169 30.73 11.14 -28.94
N LEU A 170 29.53 10.77 -29.36
CA LEU A 170 29.31 10.08 -30.64
C LEU A 170 29.74 10.95 -31.83
N ARG A 171 29.42 12.25 -31.81
CA ARG A 171 29.86 13.20 -32.86
C ARG A 171 31.37 13.30 -32.94
N GLU A 172 32.05 13.43 -31.80
CA GLU A 172 33.51 13.44 -31.73
C GLU A 172 34.12 12.15 -32.29
N ARG A 173 33.54 11.00 -31.92
CA ARG A 173 34.01 9.70 -32.40
C ARG A 173 33.81 9.52 -33.91
N VAL A 174 32.67 9.97 -34.45
CA VAL A 174 32.42 9.98 -35.90
C VAL A 174 33.46 10.83 -36.62
N GLU A 175 33.76 12.02 -36.10
CA GLU A 175 34.74 12.92 -36.71
C GLU A 175 36.16 12.36 -36.65
N GLU A 176 36.54 11.73 -35.54
CA GLU A 176 37.81 11.01 -35.41
C GLU A 176 37.93 9.87 -36.43
N LEU A 177 36.88 9.07 -36.59
CA LEU A 177 36.84 7.96 -37.56
C LEU A 177 36.90 8.48 -39.00
N ARG A 178 36.22 9.58 -39.32
CA ARG A 178 36.32 10.24 -40.63
C ARG A 178 37.75 10.70 -40.94
N ARG A 179 38.44 11.31 -39.96
CA ARG A 179 39.85 11.70 -40.11
C ARG A 179 40.76 10.48 -40.32
N LYS A 180 40.53 9.40 -39.55
CA LYS A 180 41.25 8.12 -39.75
C LYS A 180 41.02 7.58 -41.15
N ARG A 181 39.77 7.44 -41.61
CA ARG A 181 39.44 6.96 -42.97
C ARG A 181 40.16 7.78 -44.04
N LYS A 182 40.10 9.12 -43.98
CA LYS A 182 40.80 10.00 -44.95
C LYS A 182 42.31 9.73 -44.99
N ARG A 183 42.95 9.48 -43.84
CA ARG A 183 44.38 9.12 -43.78
C ARG A 183 44.64 7.75 -44.40
N TRP A 184 43.84 6.73 -44.04
CA TRP A 184 43.97 5.39 -44.60
C TRP A 184 43.80 5.36 -46.11
N SER A 185 42.81 6.10 -46.66
CA SER A 185 42.61 6.19 -48.11
C SER A 185 43.80 6.82 -48.84
N ARG A 186 44.51 7.77 -48.22
CA ARG A 186 45.75 8.33 -48.80
C ARG A 186 46.87 7.29 -48.80
N VAL A 187 47.06 6.57 -47.68
CA VAL A 187 48.07 5.52 -47.57
C VAL A 187 47.80 4.40 -48.59
N GLU A 188 46.54 4.03 -48.78
CA GLU A 188 46.14 3.03 -49.78
C GLU A 188 46.42 3.53 -51.21
N TYR A 189 46.09 4.78 -51.52
CA TYR A 189 46.41 5.39 -52.81
C TYR A 189 47.92 5.45 -53.08
N ASP A 190 48.71 5.85 -52.09
CA ASP A 190 50.19 5.89 -52.19
C ASP A 190 50.75 4.48 -52.39
N ARG A 191 50.20 3.48 -51.70
CA ARG A 191 50.58 2.07 -51.89
C ARG A 191 50.24 1.59 -53.30
N MET A 192 49.05 1.91 -53.81
CA MET A 192 48.66 1.58 -55.19
C MET A 192 49.59 2.23 -56.21
N LEU A 193 50.02 3.48 -55.98
CA LEU A 193 51.00 4.15 -56.85
C LEU A 193 52.37 3.48 -56.80
N ILE A 194 52.85 3.08 -55.61
CA ILE A 194 54.11 2.36 -55.44
C ILE A 194 54.04 0.98 -56.12
N ASP A 195 52.95 0.24 -55.94
CA ASP A 195 52.74 -1.07 -56.53
C ASP A 195 52.65 -0.96 -58.07
N ALA A 196 51.94 0.05 -58.59
CA ALA A 196 51.89 0.33 -60.02
C ALA A 196 53.29 0.67 -60.56
N TYR A 197 54.05 1.53 -59.87
CA TYR A 197 55.42 1.87 -60.27
C TYR A 197 56.33 0.63 -60.31
N ARG A 198 56.30 -0.21 -59.27
CA ARG A 198 57.08 -1.46 -59.20
C ARG A 198 56.71 -2.42 -60.32
N TRP A 199 55.42 -2.54 -60.61
CA TRP A 199 54.94 -3.36 -61.73
C TRP A 199 55.49 -2.85 -63.07
N TYR A 200 55.44 -1.53 -63.31
CA TYR A 200 56.00 -0.95 -64.53
C TYR A 200 57.51 -1.15 -64.64
N ASP A 201 58.26 -0.94 -63.56
CA ASP A 201 59.72 -1.12 -63.51
C ASP A 201 60.13 -2.58 -63.81
N MET A 202 59.42 -3.54 -63.21
CA MET A 202 59.59 -4.96 -63.50
C MET A 202 59.28 -5.28 -64.97
N MET A 203 58.17 -4.77 -65.50
CA MET A 203 57.78 -5.02 -66.88
C MET A 203 58.74 -4.39 -67.90
N ILE A 204 59.37 -3.26 -67.58
CA ILE A 204 60.44 -2.67 -68.41
C ILE A 204 61.60 -3.65 -68.53
N SER A 205 62.04 -4.26 -67.42
CA SER A 205 63.12 -5.26 -67.44
C SER A 205 62.76 -6.49 -68.28
N VAL A 206 61.51 -6.96 -68.18
CA VAL A 206 61.00 -8.05 -69.02
C VAL A 206 61.01 -7.67 -70.49
N LEU A 207 60.63 -6.43 -70.83
CA LEU A 207 60.65 -5.96 -72.22
C LEU A 207 62.09 -5.86 -72.74
N GLU A 208 63.04 -5.33 -71.96
CA GLU A 208 64.46 -5.30 -72.35
C GLU A 208 65.02 -6.72 -72.59
N MET A 209 64.55 -7.73 -71.85
CA MET A 209 64.93 -9.14 -72.07
C MET A 209 64.42 -9.69 -73.41
N PHE A 210 63.17 -9.38 -73.80
CA PHE A 210 62.60 -9.85 -75.07
C PHE A 210 63.06 -9.05 -76.28
N PHE A 211 63.25 -7.75 -76.10
CA PHE A 211 63.43 -6.79 -77.18
C PHE A 211 64.87 -6.26 -77.30
N GLY A 212 65.78 -6.70 -76.44
CA GLY A 212 67.21 -6.36 -76.51
C GLY A 212 67.49 -4.87 -76.31
N THR A 213 68.39 -4.32 -77.11
CA THR A 213 68.76 -2.91 -77.07
C THR A 213 67.71 -2.05 -77.75
N LEU A 214 67.13 -1.13 -76.96
CA LEU A 214 66.23 -0.10 -77.44
C LEU A 214 67.04 0.97 -78.19
N GLY A 215 66.66 1.20 -79.46
CA GLY A 215 67.23 2.21 -80.34
C GLY A 215 66.51 3.56 -80.24
N GLU A 216 66.71 4.40 -81.25
CA GLU A 216 66.20 5.77 -81.31
C GLU A 216 64.66 5.83 -81.33
N VAL A 217 64.11 6.85 -80.67
CA VAL A 217 62.68 7.19 -80.70
C VAL A 217 62.47 8.32 -81.70
N VAL A 218 61.72 8.05 -82.77
CA VAL A 218 61.37 9.06 -83.78
C VAL A 218 59.96 9.59 -83.52
N PRO A 219 59.80 10.85 -83.07
CA PRO A 219 58.48 11.43 -82.83
C PRO A 219 57.73 11.67 -84.15
N ARG A 220 56.42 11.41 -84.16
CA ARG A 220 55.50 11.61 -85.29
C ARG A 220 54.28 12.42 -84.83
N LYS A 221 53.58 13.08 -85.77
CA LYS A 221 52.43 13.97 -85.45
C LYS A 221 51.38 13.36 -84.51
N ASN A 222 51.14 12.04 -84.61
CA ASN A 222 50.14 11.33 -83.81
C ASN A 222 50.74 10.18 -82.97
N GLY A 223 52.03 10.21 -82.64
CA GLY A 223 52.67 9.15 -81.86
C GLY A 223 54.18 9.09 -82.03
N PHE A 224 54.77 7.90 -81.96
CA PHE A 224 56.21 7.72 -82.13
C PHE A 224 56.52 6.35 -82.76
N ASP A 225 57.67 6.29 -83.40
CA ASP A 225 58.29 5.05 -83.89
C ASP A 225 59.47 4.75 -82.97
N LEU A 226 59.53 3.53 -82.43
CA LEU A 226 60.60 3.08 -81.55
C LEU A 226 61.40 2.01 -82.27
N ASN A 227 62.68 2.28 -82.53
CA ASN A 227 63.57 1.28 -83.09
C ASN A 227 64.01 0.31 -81.98
N VAL A 228 64.00 -0.98 -82.25
CA VAL A 228 64.25 -2.04 -81.29
C VAL A 228 65.11 -3.12 -81.95
N SER A 229 66.20 -3.53 -81.32
CA SER A 229 67.09 -4.58 -81.87
C SER A 229 66.88 -5.91 -81.14
N VAL A 230 66.25 -6.87 -81.82
CA VAL A 230 66.00 -8.22 -81.29
C VAL A 230 66.93 -9.22 -81.96
N GLY A 231 67.87 -9.79 -81.21
CA GLY A 231 68.78 -10.81 -81.73
C GLY A 231 69.63 -10.35 -82.92
N GLY A 232 69.96 -9.05 -83.01
CA GLY A 232 70.72 -8.46 -84.11
C GLY A 232 69.88 -8.02 -85.32
N THR A 233 68.54 -8.17 -85.27
CA THR A 233 67.64 -7.66 -86.31
C THR A 233 66.93 -6.39 -85.84
N GLU A 234 66.90 -5.35 -86.67
CA GLU A 234 66.24 -4.09 -86.35
C GLU A 234 64.74 -4.13 -86.67
N MET A 235 63.92 -3.81 -85.67
CA MET A 235 62.47 -3.69 -85.73
C MET A 235 62.04 -2.27 -85.44
N VAL A 236 60.97 -1.82 -86.07
CA VAL A 236 60.35 -0.51 -85.81
C VAL A 236 58.98 -0.72 -85.21
N VAL A 237 58.82 -0.46 -83.91
CA VAL A 237 57.53 -0.51 -83.22
C VAL A 237 56.79 0.82 -83.43
N MET A 238 55.61 0.77 -84.05
CA MET A 238 54.81 1.94 -84.38
C MET A 238 53.67 2.14 -83.39
N ILE A 239 53.67 3.27 -82.69
CA ILE A 239 52.61 3.63 -81.75
C ILE A 239 51.95 4.92 -82.21
N ARG A 240 50.61 4.91 -82.25
CA ARG A 240 49.80 6.07 -82.62
C ARG A 240 48.64 6.23 -81.64
N ASN A 241 48.35 7.47 -81.25
CA ASN A 241 47.27 7.83 -80.33
C ASN A 241 47.24 6.99 -79.03
N GLY A 242 48.42 6.58 -78.53
CA GLY A 242 48.51 5.72 -77.35
C GLY A 242 48.05 4.28 -77.56
N THR A 243 48.07 3.78 -78.80
CA THR A 243 47.79 2.39 -79.18
C THR A 243 48.90 1.82 -80.04
N PHE A 244 49.14 0.52 -79.93
CA PHE A 244 50.12 -0.20 -80.74
C PHE A 244 49.51 -0.49 -82.12
N VAL A 245 50.16 0.00 -83.19
CA VAL A 245 49.63 -0.09 -84.56
C VAL A 245 50.28 -1.22 -85.35
N GLY A 246 51.54 -1.56 -85.05
CA GLY A 246 52.25 -2.66 -85.69
C GLY A 246 53.77 -2.57 -85.54
N VAL A 247 54.48 -3.53 -86.13
CA VAL A 247 55.94 -3.56 -86.18
C VAL A 247 56.39 -3.67 -87.62
N GLY A 248 57.30 -2.80 -88.04
CA GLY A 248 57.96 -2.85 -89.36
C GLY A 248 59.37 -3.44 -89.27
N GLY A 249 59.89 -3.95 -90.39
CA GLY A 249 61.30 -4.32 -90.53
C GLY A 249 61.66 -5.81 -90.40
N ILE A 250 60.70 -6.72 -90.15
CA ILE A 250 60.98 -8.17 -90.07
C ILE A 250 59.91 -9.01 -90.79
N GLU A 251 60.34 -9.94 -91.64
CA GLU A 251 59.52 -10.99 -92.27
C GLU A 251 59.77 -12.36 -91.63
N ASN A 252 59.52 -12.50 -90.31
CA ASN A 252 59.65 -13.78 -89.59
C ASN A 252 58.36 -14.12 -88.83
N GLU A 253 58.00 -15.41 -88.77
CA GLU A 253 56.77 -15.90 -88.09
C GLU A 253 56.77 -15.59 -86.58
N TRP A 254 57.90 -15.75 -85.88
CA TRP A 254 58.00 -15.47 -84.44
C TRP A 254 57.77 -13.99 -84.09
N ALA A 255 58.15 -13.07 -84.99
CA ALA A 255 57.88 -11.65 -84.82
C ALA A 255 56.38 -11.37 -84.90
N SER A 256 55.66 -12.05 -85.79
CA SER A 256 54.21 -11.93 -85.94
C SER A 256 53.46 -12.37 -84.68
N ASP A 257 53.96 -13.38 -83.96
CA ASP A 257 53.38 -13.83 -82.69
C ASP A 257 53.61 -12.85 -81.54
N ILE A 258 54.79 -12.22 -81.48
CA ILE A 258 55.08 -11.13 -80.52
C ILE A 258 54.18 -9.92 -80.80
N VAL A 259 54.03 -9.53 -82.07
CA VAL A 259 53.10 -8.46 -82.48
C VAL A 259 51.67 -8.80 -82.04
N ARG A 260 51.21 -10.02 -82.28
CA ARG A 260 49.87 -10.48 -81.88
C ARG A 260 49.70 -10.45 -80.35
N TRP A 261 50.73 -10.82 -79.60
CA TRP A 261 50.74 -10.74 -78.14
C TRP A 261 50.70 -9.30 -77.63
N CYS A 262 51.47 -8.39 -78.23
CA CYS A 262 51.49 -6.96 -77.88
C CYS A 262 50.18 -6.25 -78.24
N VAL A 263 49.56 -6.56 -79.38
CA VAL A 263 48.22 -6.08 -79.74
C VAL A 263 47.19 -6.59 -78.75
N ARG A 264 47.23 -7.89 -78.41
CA ARG A 264 46.29 -8.51 -77.45
C ARG A 264 46.38 -7.92 -76.04
N LEU A 265 47.57 -7.50 -75.61
CA LEU A 265 47.77 -6.87 -74.31
C LEU A 265 47.25 -5.42 -74.24
N GLU A 266 46.95 -4.79 -75.39
CA GLU A 266 46.34 -3.46 -75.54
C GLU A 266 46.96 -2.35 -74.66
N SER A 267 48.21 -2.53 -74.24
CA SER A 267 48.87 -1.64 -73.28
C SER A 267 50.07 -0.96 -73.93
N ALA A 268 49.79 0.00 -74.82
CA ALA A 268 50.82 0.86 -75.39
C ALA A 268 51.55 1.70 -74.31
N ARG A 269 51.00 1.76 -73.09
CA ARG A 269 51.57 2.45 -71.92
C ARG A 269 53.00 1.99 -71.62
N LEU A 270 53.28 0.69 -71.78
CA LEU A 270 54.62 0.14 -71.56
C LEU A 270 55.64 0.72 -72.54
N PHE A 271 55.31 0.74 -73.83
CA PHE A 271 56.17 1.31 -74.86
C PHE A 271 56.26 2.84 -74.80
N VAL A 272 55.20 3.52 -74.35
CA VAL A 272 55.22 4.98 -74.08
C VAL A 272 56.21 5.32 -72.95
N LEU A 273 56.27 4.50 -71.91
CA LEU A 273 57.24 4.67 -70.81
C LEU A 273 58.67 4.40 -71.29
N LEU A 274 58.87 3.35 -72.09
CA LEU A 274 60.17 3.05 -72.70
C LEU A 274 60.67 4.19 -73.58
N ALA A 275 59.80 4.74 -74.44
CA ALA A 275 60.13 5.89 -75.27
C ALA A 275 60.48 7.13 -74.44
N LYS A 276 59.73 7.42 -73.37
CA LYS A 276 60.04 8.53 -72.44
C LYS A 276 61.38 8.36 -71.72
N ARG A 277 61.79 7.13 -71.40
CA ARG A 277 63.09 6.86 -70.76
C ARG A 277 64.25 7.11 -71.71
N GLN A 278 64.11 6.71 -72.98
CA GLN A 278 65.13 6.95 -74.00
C GLN A 278 65.25 8.43 -74.37
N LEU A 279 64.13 9.17 -74.40
CA LEU A 279 64.13 10.62 -74.59
C LEU A 279 64.71 11.42 -73.41
N ARG A 280 64.93 10.78 -72.25
CA ARG A 280 65.53 11.40 -71.04
C ARG A 280 67.02 11.08 -70.86
N LYS A 281 67.55 10.12 -71.62
CA LYS A 281 69.00 9.90 -71.74
C LYS A 281 69.58 10.93 -72.70
#